data_AF-A0A0R2PWZ5-F1
#
_entry.id   AF-A0A0R2PWZ5-F1
#
_cell.length_a   1.000
_cell.length_b   1.000
_cell.length_c   1.000
_cell.angle_alpha   90.00
_cell.angle_beta   90.00
_cell.angle_gamma   90.00
#
_symmetry.space_group_name_H-M   'P 1'
#
loop_
_entity.id
_entity.type
_entity.pdbx_description
1 polymer ?
#
loop_
_entity_poly.entity_id
_entity_poly.type
_entity_poly.pdbx_seq_one_letter_code
_entity_poly.pdbx_strand_id
1 'polypeptide(L)'
;MRAAGELSVLEQERISCPLSAWQGEPSRCQWCNTLITAPRRRTWCSNVCARNYQRNHIWRFARAAAKRRAKYFCEQRGCRAERRDCEVNHRTARQGAGYGPGCHHHLSPDHNGVGGLEVLCRAHHREITTAQAKERAARRKAARAADTTEASSPPTAG
;
A
#
# COMPACT_ATOMS: atom_id res chain seq x y z
N MET A 1 6.22 27.54 -4.10
CA MET A 1 4.96 27.43 -4.87
C MET A 1 5.19 26.37 -5.93
N ARG A 2 4.35 25.32 -6.02
CA ARG A 2 4.48 24.29 -7.07
C ARG A 2 4.03 24.87 -8.42
N ALA A 3 4.72 24.52 -9.51
CA ALA A 3 4.31 24.90 -10.85
C ALA A 3 2.90 24.37 -11.16
N ALA A 4 2.08 25.17 -11.84
CA ALA A 4 0.77 24.73 -12.29
C ALA A 4 0.94 23.55 -13.28
N GLY A 5 0.50 22.36 -12.87
CA GLY A 5 0.52 21.14 -13.71
C GLY A 5 1.39 20.00 -13.19
N GLU A 6 2.25 20.22 -12.20
CA GLU A 6 3.10 19.14 -11.67
C GLU A 6 2.39 18.35 -10.57
N LEU A 7 1.99 17.12 -10.90
CA LEU A 7 1.33 16.20 -9.97
C LEU A 7 2.31 15.75 -8.88
N SER A 8 1.88 15.80 -7.63
CA SER A 8 2.63 15.23 -6.51
C SER A 8 2.80 13.72 -6.66
N VAL A 9 3.81 13.14 -6.00
CA VAL A 9 4.01 11.68 -5.94
C VAL A 9 2.73 10.95 -5.49
N LEU A 10 1.99 11.51 -4.53
CA LEU A 10 0.73 10.95 -4.04
C LEU A 10 -0.42 11.05 -5.05
N GLU A 11 -0.37 12.00 -5.98
CA GLU A 11 -1.33 12.11 -7.07
C GLU A 11 -0.96 11.13 -8.19
N GLN A 12 0.32 11.02 -8.52
CA GLN A 12 0.83 10.02 -9.46
C GLN A 12 0.50 8.59 -9.00
N GLU A 13 0.74 8.25 -7.72
CA GLU A 13 0.34 6.96 -7.13
C GLU A 13 -1.18 6.73 -7.19
N ARG A 14 -1.99 7.79 -7.08
CA ARG A 14 -3.45 7.67 -7.17
C ARG A 14 -3.94 7.43 -8.59
N ILE A 15 -3.24 7.95 -9.60
CA ILE A 15 -3.52 7.71 -11.02
C ILE A 15 -3.18 6.26 -11.40
N SER A 16 -2.04 5.76 -10.93
CA SER A 16 -1.61 4.38 -11.18
C SER A 16 -2.23 3.35 -10.23
N CYS A 17 -3.11 3.77 -9.33
CA CYS A 17 -3.69 2.90 -8.32
C CYS A 17 -4.66 1.89 -8.94
N PRO A 18 -4.47 0.57 -8.74
CA PRO A 18 -5.35 -0.46 -9.31
C PRO A 18 -6.78 -0.48 -8.74
N LEU A 19 -7.06 0.23 -7.65
CA LEU A 19 -8.40 0.32 -7.05
C LEU A 19 -9.13 1.63 -7.36
N SER A 20 -8.41 2.63 -7.85
CA SER A 20 -8.97 3.93 -8.24
C SER A 20 -9.18 3.95 -9.75
N ALA A 21 -10.25 4.57 -10.21
CA ALA A 21 -10.48 4.85 -11.62
C ALA A 21 -9.98 6.24 -12.04
N TRP A 22 -9.43 7.03 -11.12
CA TRP A 22 -9.07 8.43 -11.37
C TRP A 22 -7.93 8.57 -12.39
N GLN A 23 -8.13 9.46 -13.35
CA GLN A 23 -7.18 9.67 -14.46
C GLN A 23 -6.38 10.97 -14.33
N GLY A 24 -6.39 11.61 -13.15
CA GLY A 24 -5.60 12.81 -12.88
C GLY A 24 -6.33 14.14 -13.07
N GLU A 25 -7.55 14.13 -13.59
CA GLU A 25 -8.36 15.36 -13.76
C GLU A 25 -8.91 15.89 -12.42
N PRO A 26 -8.58 17.13 -12.00
CA PRO A 26 -9.01 17.66 -10.71
C PRO A 26 -10.54 17.81 -10.52
N SER A 27 -11.29 17.99 -11.60
CA SER A 27 -12.76 18.11 -11.58
C SER A 27 -13.47 16.76 -11.42
N ARG A 28 -12.73 15.64 -11.47
CA ARG A 28 -13.26 14.29 -11.36
C ARG A 28 -12.99 13.70 -9.98
N CYS A 29 -13.89 12.80 -9.57
CA CYS A 29 -13.73 12.07 -8.33
C CYS A 29 -12.46 11.23 -8.38
N GLN A 30 -11.61 11.39 -7.36
CA GLN A 30 -10.34 10.68 -7.29
C GLN A 30 -10.45 9.19 -6.92
N TRP A 31 -11.66 8.62 -6.97
CA TRP A 31 -11.95 7.22 -6.71
C TRP A 31 -12.66 6.58 -7.90
N CYS A 32 -13.81 7.13 -8.34
CA CYS A 32 -14.61 6.57 -9.43
C CYS A 32 -14.54 7.34 -10.75
N ASN A 33 -13.72 8.40 -10.84
CA ASN A 33 -13.55 9.26 -12.02
C ASN A 33 -14.80 10.01 -12.52
N THR A 34 -15.93 9.93 -11.81
CA THR A 34 -17.14 10.68 -12.14
C THR A 34 -16.93 12.18 -11.95
N LEU A 35 -17.47 13.00 -12.86
CA LEU A 35 -17.45 14.46 -12.73
C LEU A 35 -18.10 14.90 -11.41
N ILE A 36 -17.44 15.80 -10.69
CA ILE A 36 -17.98 16.35 -9.44
C ILE A 36 -18.87 17.54 -9.77
N THR A 37 -20.19 17.34 -9.66
CA THR A 37 -21.19 18.40 -9.91
C THR A 37 -21.60 19.16 -8.64
N ALA A 38 -21.30 18.62 -7.45
CA ALA A 38 -21.72 19.23 -6.19
C ALA A 38 -20.85 20.44 -5.82
N PRO A 39 -21.44 21.62 -5.49
CA PRO A 39 -20.69 22.88 -5.33
C PRO A 39 -19.60 22.89 -4.27
N ARG A 40 -19.70 22.05 -3.22
CA ARG A 40 -18.75 21.98 -2.10
C ARG A 40 -17.80 20.78 -2.14
N ARG A 41 -17.92 19.91 -3.15
CA ARG A 41 -17.04 18.73 -3.29
C ARG A 41 -15.92 19.05 -4.27
N ARG A 42 -14.71 18.57 -4.00
CA ARG A 42 -13.51 18.80 -4.83
C ARG A 42 -12.72 17.52 -5.12
N THR A 43 -12.69 16.58 -4.18
CA THR A 43 -11.89 15.34 -4.31
C THR A 43 -12.77 14.11 -4.54
N TRP A 44 -13.94 14.06 -3.89
CA TRP A 44 -14.81 12.89 -3.90
C TRP A 44 -16.24 13.29 -4.26
N CYS A 45 -16.86 12.63 -5.24
CA CYS A 45 -18.25 12.89 -5.62
C CYS A 45 -19.24 12.49 -4.51
N SER A 46 -18.86 11.57 -3.62
CA SER A 46 -19.72 11.07 -2.54
C SER A 46 -18.93 10.67 -1.29
N ASN A 47 -19.63 10.54 -0.17
CA ASN A 47 -19.05 10.00 1.08
C ASN A 47 -18.66 8.52 0.93
N VAL A 48 -19.29 7.78 0.00
CA VAL A 48 -18.91 6.40 -0.30
C VAL A 48 -17.52 6.36 -0.93
N CYS A 49 -17.27 7.17 -1.95
CA CYS A 49 -15.95 7.28 -2.58
C CYS A 49 -14.87 7.71 -1.59
N ALA A 50 -15.17 8.72 -0.75
CA ALA A 50 -14.24 9.14 0.30
C ALA A 50 -13.89 8.01 1.29
N ARG A 51 -14.90 7.25 1.74
CA ARG A 51 -14.69 6.10 2.66
C ARG A 51 -13.92 4.97 2.00
N ASN A 52 -14.17 4.69 0.73
CA ASN A 52 -13.42 3.66 -0.01
C ASN A 52 -11.95 4.03 -0.15
N TYR A 53 -11.65 5.30 -0.47
CA TYR A 53 -10.27 5.78 -0.48
C TYR A 53 -9.61 5.62 0.90
N GLN A 54 -10.26 6.13 1.96
CA GLN A 54 -9.75 6.04 3.33
C GLN A 54 -9.42 4.60 3.74
N ARG A 55 -10.34 3.66 3.49
CA ARG A 55 -10.20 2.23 3.85
C ARG A 55 -9.09 1.50 3.09
N ASN A 56 -8.59 2.06 1.99
CA ASN A 56 -7.56 1.44 1.16
C ASN A 56 -6.24 2.23 1.15
N HIS A 57 -6.23 3.50 1.55
CA HIS A 57 -5.04 4.36 1.36
C HIS A 57 -4.59 5.05 2.64
N ILE A 58 -5.37 5.01 3.72
CA ILE A 58 -5.00 5.65 4.99
C ILE A 58 -4.91 4.60 6.08
N TRP A 59 -3.71 4.38 6.62
CA TRP A 59 -3.40 3.30 7.55
C TRP A 59 -4.42 3.13 8.68
N ARG A 60 -4.81 4.23 9.37
CA ARG A 60 -5.77 4.17 10.48
C ARG A 60 -7.08 3.48 10.08
N PHE A 61 -7.61 3.81 8.89
CA PHE A 61 -8.87 3.28 8.41
C PHE A 61 -8.71 1.91 7.75
N ALA A 62 -7.61 1.70 7.02
CA ALA A 62 -7.29 0.41 6.41
C ALA A 62 -7.05 -0.68 7.46
N ARG A 63 -6.25 -0.38 8.50
CA ARG A 63 -6.03 -1.25 9.67
C ARG A 63 -7.35 -1.63 10.33
N ALA A 64 -8.22 -0.65 10.58
CA ALA A 64 -9.52 -0.91 11.19
C ALA A 64 -10.45 -1.75 10.28
N ALA A 65 -10.39 -1.53 8.96
CA ALA A 65 -11.15 -2.32 7.99
C ALA A 65 -10.63 -3.76 7.89
N ALA A 66 -9.32 -3.98 7.91
CA ALA A 66 -8.69 -5.30 7.91
C ALA A 66 -9.09 -6.11 9.14
N LYS A 67 -8.97 -5.52 10.34
CA LYS A 67 -9.43 -6.17 11.58
C LYS A 67 -10.91 -6.57 11.53
N ARG A 68 -11.78 -5.68 11.04
CA ARG A 68 -13.21 -5.99 10.89
C ARG A 68 -13.47 -7.11 9.87
N ARG A 69 -12.78 -7.09 8.72
CA ARG A 69 -12.88 -8.14 7.69
C ARG A 69 -12.53 -9.51 8.26
N ALA A 70 -11.44 -9.60 9.00
CA ALA A 70 -10.99 -10.83 9.66
C ALA A 70 -11.80 -11.19 10.92
N LYS A 71 -12.86 -10.44 11.24
CA LYS A 71 -13.62 -10.55 12.50
C LYS A 71 -12.72 -10.53 13.75
N TYR A 72 -11.58 -9.84 13.68
CA TYR A 72 -10.54 -9.76 14.71
C TYR A 72 -9.87 -11.11 15.04
N PHE A 73 -9.91 -12.08 14.13
CA PHE A 73 -9.18 -13.34 14.27
C PHE A 73 -7.95 -13.38 13.35
N CYS A 74 -7.00 -14.24 13.71
CA CYS A 74 -5.88 -14.54 12.84
C CYS A 74 -6.39 -15.22 11.57
N GLU A 75 -5.98 -14.73 10.40
CA GLU A 75 -6.33 -15.26 9.09
C GLU A 75 -5.50 -16.51 8.71
N GLN A 76 -4.55 -16.91 9.56
CA GLN A 76 -3.77 -18.13 9.34
C GLN A 76 -4.64 -19.37 9.59
N ARG A 77 -4.65 -20.28 8.61
CA ARG A 77 -5.49 -21.49 8.66
C ARG A 77 -5.20 -22.30 9.91
N GLY A 78 -6.26 -22.71 10.62
CA GLY A 78 -6.17 -23.52 11.83
C GLY A 78 -5.76 -22.76 13.09
N CYS A 79 -5.47 -21.46 13.02
CA CYS A 79 -5.12 -20.68 14.21
C CYS A 79 -6.34 -20.50 15.14
N ARG A 80 -6.15 -20.75 16.44
CA ARG A 80 -7.16 -20.56 17.50
C ARG A 80 -6.78 -19.49 18.51
N ALA A 81 -5.84 -18.60 18.15
CA ALA A 81 -5.40 -17.52 19.02
C ALA A 81 -6.56 -16.57 19.38
N GLU A 82 -6.48 -15.98 20.56
CA GLU A 82 -7.48 -15.03 21.02
C GLU A 82 -7.50 -13.74 20.17
N ARG A 83 -8.69 -13.13 20.05
CA ARG A 83 -8.93 -11.95 19.20
C ARG A 83 -8.06 -10.75 19.56
N ARG A 84 -7.76 -10.59 20.86
CA ARG A 84 -7.04 -9.41 21.39
C ARG A 84 -5.58 -9.33 20.94
N ASP A 85 -5.00 -10.46 20.57
CA ASP A 85 -3.57 -10.55 20.19
C ASP A 85 -3.32 -10.39 18.69
N CYS A 86 -4.34 -10.00 17.93
CA CYS A 86 -4.25 -9.90 16.48
C CYS A 86 -3.82 -8.51 15.99
N GLU A 87 -2.77 -8.48 15.18
CA GLU A 87 -2.15 -7.32 14.55
C GLU A 87 -2.40 -7.35 13.04
N VAL A 88 -2.23 -6.20 12.39
CA VAL A 88 -2.39 -6.09 10.94
C VAL A 88 -1.01 -6.07 10.32
N ASN A 89 -0.80 -6.94 9.34
CA ASN A 89 0.41 -7.04 8.56
C ASN A 89 0.13 -6.66 7.10
N HIS A 90 1.15 -6.16 6.42
CA HIS A 90 1.14 -6.03 4.97
C HIS A 90 1.57 -7.35 4.33
N ARG A 91 0.73 -7.91 3.44
CA ARG A 91 1.06 -9.15 2.72
C ARG A 91 2.32 -8.97 1.89
N THR A 92 2.39 -7.86 1.17
CA THR A 92 3.60 -7.41 0.47
C THR A 92 4.27 -6.32 1.30
N ALA A 93 5.38 -6.66 1.95
CA ALA A 93 6.10 -5.71 2.80
C ALA A 93 6.73 -4.56 1.98
N ARG A 94 6.63 -3.33 2.50
CA ARG A 94 7.26 -2.17 1.87
C ARG A 94 8.77 -2.17 2.14
N GLN A 95 9.57 -1.87 1.13
CA GLN A 95 11.02 -1.71 1.24
C GLN A 95 11.40 -0.31 1.76
N GLY A 96 10.98 0.05 2.98
CA GLY A 96 11.55 1.20 3.70
C GLY A 96 11.04 2.61 3.40
N ALA A 97 9.98 2.80 2.59
CA ALA A 97 9.55 4.14 2.14
C ALA A 97 8.51 4.88 3.03
N GLY A 98 8.47 4.60 4.34
CA GLY A 98 7.62 5.33 5.32
C GLY A 98 6.14 4.89 5.39
N TYR A 99 5.33 5.58 6.21
CA TYR A 99 3.93 5.25 6.54
C TYR A 99 2.91 6.35 6.13
N GLY A 100 3.21 7.09 5.06
CA GLY A 100 2.26 8.06 4.50
C GLY A 100 1.06 7.39 3.84
N PRO A 101 -0.02 8.13 3.53
CA PRO A 101 -1.11 7.59 2.71
C PRO A 101 -0.59 7.03 1.38
N GLY A 102 -1.16 5.93 0.89
CA GLY A 102 -0.74 5.36 -0.39
C GLY A 102 -1.28 3.97 -0.66
N CYS A 103 -1.01 3.47 -1.87
CA CYS A 103 -1.55 2.20 -2.40
C CYS A 103 -1.10 0.97 -1.61
N HIS A 104 0.01 1.06 -0.89
CA HIS A 104 0.50 -0.01 -0.03
C HIS A 104 -0.44 -0.32 1.15
N HIS A 105 -1.48 0.47 1.41
CA HIS A 105 -2.48 0.18 2.46
C HIS A 105 -3.74 -0.52 1.94
N HIS A 106 -3.77 -0.98 0.69
CA HIS A 106 -4.95 -1.63 0.11
C HIS A 106 -5.47 -2.73 1.02
N LEU A 107 -6.79 -2.72 1.25
CA LEU A 107 -7.41 -3.65 2.18
C LEU A 107 -7.23 -5.09 1.69
N SER A 108 -7.56 -5.31 0.42
CA SER A 108 -7.46 -6.60 -0.28
C SER A 108 -6.36 -6.53 -1.33
N PRO A 109 -5.85 -7.68 -1.79
CA PRO A 109 -5.01 -7.73 -2.98
C PRO A 109 -5.70 -7.13 -4.20
N ASP A 110 -4.93 -6.61 -5.14
CA ASP A 110 -5.44 -6.19 -6.45
C ASP A 110 -5.84 -7.38 -7.33
N HIS A 111 -6.25 -7.11 -8.57
CA HIS A 111 -6.67 -8.14 -9.53
C HIS A 111 -5.54 -9.12 -9.91
N ASN A 112 -4.28 -8.75 -9.68
CA ASN A 112 -3.11 -9.61 -9.89
C ASN A 112 -2.71 -10.35 -8.61
N GLY A 113 -3.49 -10.22 -7.53
CA GLY A 113 -3.19 -10.82 -6.24
C GLY A 113 -2.06 -10.13 -5.47
N VAL A 114 -1.67 -8.91 -5.87
CA VAL A 114 -0.56 -8.17 -5.26
C VAL A 114 -1.06 -7.25 -4.15
N GLY A 115 -0.27 -7.13 -3.07
CA GLY A 115 -0.57 -6.24 -1.96
C GLY A 115 -1.63 -6.81 -1.02
N GLY A 116 -2.39 -5.92 -0.39
CA GLY A 116 -3.38 -6.29 0.60
C GLY A 116 -2.86 -6.33 2.05
N LEU A 117 -3.80 -6.18 2.97
CA LEU A 117 -3.56 -6.33 4.40
C LEU A 117 -4.03 -7.70 4.86
N GLU A 118 -3.37 -8.23 5.88
CA GLU A 118 -3.77 -9.43 6.59
C GLU A 118 -3.77 -9.25 8.11
N VAL A 119 -4.51 -10.09 8.81
CA VAL A 119 -4.62 -10.06 10.26
C VAL A 119 -4.00 -11.31 10.85
N LEU A 120 -3.01 -11.14 11.73
CA LEU A 120 -2.22 -12.24 12.29
C LEU A 120 -2.15 -12.10 13.80
N CYS A 121 -2.19 -13.21 14.54
CA CYS A 121 -1.82 -13.19 15.95
C CYS A 121 -0.34 -12.85 16.10
N ARG A 122 0.06 -12.35 17.27
CA ARG A 122 1.46 -12.00 17.55
C ARG A 122 2.48 -13.09 17.18
N ALA A 123 2.16 -14.37 17.37
CA ALA A 123 3.05 -15.49 17.02
C ALA A 123 3.29 -15.57 15.50
N HIS A 124 2.23 -15.72 14.71
CA HIS A 124 2.34 -15.76 13.24
C HIS A 124 2.86 -14.44 12.66
N HIS A 125 2.51 -13.31 13.27
CA HIS A 125 3.01 -12.01 12.86
C HIS A 125 4.55 -11.94 13.01
N ARG A 126 5.09 -12.46 14.12
CA ARG A 126 6.55 -12.54 14.32
C ARG A 126 7.23 -13.42 13.29
N GLU A 127 6.65 -14.57 12.96
CA GLU A 127 7.19 -15.48 11.94
C GLU A 127 7.28 -14.79 10.58
N ILE A 128 6.19 -14.16 10.13
CA ILE A 128 6.12 -13.49 8.84
C ILE A 128 7.05 -12.27 8.81
N THR A 129 7.03 -11.41 9.82
CA THR A 129 7.90 -10.23 9.86
C THR A 129 9.38 -10.59 9.93
N THR A 130 9.73 -11.71 10.59
CA THR A 130 11.10 -12.24 10.59
C THR A 130 11.51 -12.72 9.20
N ALA A 131 10.65 -13.47 8.51
CA ALA A 131 10.92 -13.91 7.14
C ALA A 131 11.10 -12.71 6.19
N GLN A 132 10.20 -11.73 6.25
CA GLN A 132 10.29 -10.50 5.47
C GLN A 132 11.57 -9.70 5.81
N ALA A 133 11.99 -9.65 7.07
CA ALA A 133 13.23 -8.97 7.48
C ALA A 133 14.47 -9.67 6.90
N LYS A 134 14.49 -11.01 6.90
CA LYS A 134 15.55 -11.81 6.26
C LYS A 134 15.61 -11.55 4.75
N GLU A 135 14.46 -11.54 4.07
CA GLU A 135 14.39 -11.25 2.63
C GLU A 135 14.92 -9.85 2.32
N ARG A 136 14.50 -8.82 3.09
CA ARG A 136 15.04 -7.45 2.93
C ARG A 136 16.55 -7.40 3.14
N ALA A 137 17.08 -8.13 4.13
CA ALA A 137 18.52 -8.18 4.37
C ALA A 137 19.27 -8.83 3.20
N ALA A 138 18.75 -9.95 2.66
CA ALA A 138 19.32 -10.64 1.50
C ALA A 138 19.33 -9.73 0.26
N ARG A 139 18.23 -9.03 -0.03
CA ARG A 139 18.13 -8.09 -1.16
C ARG A 139 19.12 -6.93 -1.03
N ARG A 140 19.28 -6.34 0.17
CA ARG A 140 20.28 -5.29 0.40
C ARG A 140 21.71 -5.80 0.20
N LYS A 141 22.00 -7.05 0.60
CA LYS A 141 23.31 -7.66 0.36
C LYS A 141 23.56 -7.87 -1.13
N ALA A 142 22.57 -8.35 -1.87
CA ALA A 142 22.66 -8.54 -3.32
C ALA A 142 22.85 -7.21 -4.07
N ALA A 143 22.09 -6.17 -3.73
CA ALA A 143 22.26 -4.83 -4.32
C ALA A 143 23.68 -4.29 -4.10
N ARG A 144 24.20 -4.36 -2.86
CA ARG A 144 25.58 -3.93 -2.58
C ARG A 144 26.63 -4.72 -3.39
N ALA A 145 26.43 -6.01 -3.60
CA ALA A 145 27.32 -6.83 -4.42
C ALA A 145 27.27 -6.46 -5.91
N ALA A 146 26.08 -6.16 -6.43
CA ALA A 146 25.90 -5.68 -7.81
C ALA A 146 26.59 -4.30 -8.00
N ASP A 147 26.36 -3.35 -7.10
CA ASP A 147 26.98 -2.02 -7.14
C ASP A 147 28.53 -2.12 -7.14
N THR A 148 29.08 -3.08 -6.38
CA THR A 148 30.54 -3.31 -6.33
C THR A 148 31.07 -3.92 -7.63
N THR A 149 30.28 -4.76 -8.30
CA THR A 149 30.66 -5.42 -9.56
C THR A 149 30.61 -4.44 -10.74
N GLU A 150 29.60 -3.58 -10.79
CA GLU A 150 29.45 -2.52 -11.80
C GLU A 150 30.58 -1.49 -11.67
N ALA A 151 30.93 -1.09 -10.45
CA ALA A 151 32.06 -0.19 -10.19
C ALA A 151 33.44 -0.80 -10.54
N SER A 152 33.54 -2.13 -10.68
CA SER A 152 34.78 -2.85 -11.01
C SER A 152 34.91 -3.20 -12.49
N SER A 153 33.93 -2.87 -13.33
CA SER A 153 33.96 -3.16 -14.76
C SER A 153 34.72 -2.05 -15.52
N PRO A 154 35.76 -2.37 -16.32
CA PRO A 154 36.52 -1.36 -17.05
C PRO A 154 35.64 -0.69 -18.13
N PRO A 155 35.86 0.60 -18.44
CA PRO A 155 35.10 1.27 -19.49
C PRO A 155 35.38 0.59 -20.84
N THR A 156 34.31 0.21 -21.54
CA THR A 156 34.37 -0.31 -22.91
C THR A 156 34.93 0.79 -23.82
N ALA A 157 36.16 0.64 -24.28
CA ALA A 157 36.79 1.57 -25.22
C ALA A 157 36.11 1.43 -26.60
N GLY A 158 35.62 2.55 -27.13
CA GLY A 158 35.16 2.73 -28.50
C GLY A 158 35.96 3.82 -29.17
#